data_AF-A0A9P0CVU7-F1
#
_entry.id   AF-A0A9P0CVU7-F1
#
_cell.length_a   1.000
_cell.length_b   1.000
_cell.length_c   1.000
_cell.angle_alpha   90.00
_cell.angle_beta   90.00
_cell.angle_gamma   90.00
#
_symmetry.space_group_name_H-M   'P 1'
#
loop_
_entity.id
_entity.type
_entity.pdbx_description
1 polymer ?
#
loop_
_entity_poly.entity_id
_entity_poly.type
_entity_poly.pdbx_seq_one_letter_code
_entity_poly.pdbx_strand_id
1 'polypeptide(L)'
;MIIGSFEVSKNYLVDLITRFTKDKHLLIPSDLYLNDKMNYKSAEKMFSEMVQNLLKTQPDALGTVKYLNLMNKIKVAFLDKNVLIYCMWNVVFFLRIWRRWIISDENLSLSNNFITLNSYLCVELNIYVIIKLNNLFKENKQIDENTSKEMFLPLLFSSQPCEKLFRAVRSRHPLSQQLLILVC
;
A
#
# COMPACT_ATOMS: atom_id res chain seq x y z
N MET A 1 0.29 -14.30 -9.45
CA MET A 1 0.64 -14.61 -8.04
C MET A 1 -0.48 -15.45 -7.44
N ILE A 2 -0.21 -16.22 -6.40
CA ILE A 2 -1.22 -17.09 -5.76
C ILE A 2 -1.26 -16.82 -4.26
N ILE A 3 -2.45 -16.78 -3.68
CA ILE A 3 -2.68 -16.72 -2.22
C ILE A 3 -3.61 -17.89 -1.86
N GLY A 4 -3.08 -18.92 -1.21
CA GLY A 4 -3.83 -20.15 -0.93
C GLY A 4 -4.22 -20.84 -2.24
N SER A 5 -5.50 -21.14 -2.43
CA SER A 5 -6.01 -21.75 -3.68
C SER A 5 -6.45 -20.72 -4.73
N PHE A 6 -6.23 -19.42 -4.51
CA PHE A 6 -6.78 -18.36 -5.35
C PHE A 6 -5.70 -17.59 -6.10
N GLU A 7 -5.93 -17.34 -7.38
CA GLU A 7 -5.07 -16.50 -8.21
C GLU A 7 -5.29 -15.00 -7.90
N VAL A 8 -4.20 -14.25 -7.88
CA VAL A 8 -4.20 -12.79 -7.90
C VAL A 8 -3.91 -12.33 -9.33
N SER A 9 -4.89 -11.68 -9.95
CA SER A 9 -4.80 -11.28 -11.36
C SER A 9 -5.38 -9.89 -11.59
N LYS A 10 -4.71 -9.10 -12.45
CA LYS A 10 -5.21 -7.81 -12.92
C LYS A 10 -6.46 -7.94 -13.79
N ASN A 11 -6.69 -9.11 -14.37
CA ASN A 11 -7.81 -9.34 -15.29
C ASN A 11 -9.16 -9.14 -14.58
N TYR A 12 -9.25 -9.48 -13.29
CA TYR A 12 -10.44 -9.20 -12.50
C TYR A 12 -10.75 -7.69 -12.38
N LEU A 13 -9.73 -6.83 -12.37
CA LEU A 13 -9.92 -5.37 -12.40
C LEU A 13 -10.33 -4.88 -13.78
N VAL A 14 -9.79 -5.48 -14.85
CA VAL A 14 -10.21 -5.19 -16.24
C VAL A 14 -11.67 -5.55 -16.43
N ASP A 15 -12.08 -6.75 -16.00
CA ASP A 15 -13.45 -7.23 -16.06
C ASP A 15 -14.40 -6.36 -15.23
N LEU A 16 -13.96 -5.89 -14.06
CA LEU A 16 -14.74 -4.98 -13.24
C LEU A 16 -15.02 -3.65 -13.95
N ILE A 17 -14.00 -3.07 -14.60
CA ILE A 17 -14.13 -1.79 -15.34
C ILE A 17 -15.07 -1.92 -16.54
N THR A 18 -15.12 -3.10 -17.19
CA THR A 18 -16.00 -3.31 -18.34
C THR A 18 -17.43 -3.64 -17.94
N ARG A 19 -17.63 -4.34 -16.81
CA ARG A 19 -18.96 -4.81 -16.35
C ARG A 19 -19.73 -3.78 -15.55
N PHE A 20 -19.05 -2.92 -14.78
CA PHE A 20 -19.70 -1.96 -13.90
C PHE A 20 -19.48 -0.53 -14.41
N THR A 21 -20.42 0.35 -14.07
CA THR A 21 -20.33 1.77 -14.39
C THR A 21 -19.35 2.47 -13.45
N LYS A 22 -18.61 3.45 -13.98
CA LYS A 22 -17.53 4.16 -13.29
C LYS A 22 -17.93 4.73 -11.92
N ASP A 23 -19.16 5.19 -11.76
CA ASP A 23 -19.68 5.72 -10.50
C ASP A 23 -19.61 4.71 -9.34
N LYS A 24 -19.60 3.40 -9.63
CA LYS A 24 -19.56 2.34 -8.61
C LYS A 24 -18.17 2.02 -8.09
N HIS A 25 -17.11 2.34 -8.85
CA HIS A 25 -15.73 1.92 -8.54
C HIS A 25 -14.66 3.00 -8.76
N LEU A 26 -14.98 4.07 -9.47
CA LEU A 26 -14.14 5.21 -9.86
C LEU A 26 -12.91 4.89 -10.73
N LEU A 27 -12.60 3.62 -10.95
CA LEU A 27 -11.54 3.18 -11.87
C LEU A 27 -11.84 3.53 -13.33
N ILE A 28 -10.80 3.94 -14.05
CA ILE A 28 -10.77 4.07 -15.51
C ILE A 28 -9.69 3.13 -16.09
N PRO A 29 -9.77 2.73 -17.38
CA PRO A 29 -8.79 1.82 -17.97
C PRO A 29 -7.34 2.29 -17.79
N SER A 30 -7.11 3.60 -17.83
CA SER A 30 -5.77 4.17 -17.65
C SER A 30 -5.21 4.03 -16.25
N ASP A 31 -6.06 3.81 -15.23
CA ASP A 31 -5.56 3.53 -13.89
C ASP A 31 -4.75 2.21 -13.89
N LEU A 32 -5.05 1.24 -14.76
CA LEU A 32 -4.37 -0.05 -14.87
C LEU A 32 -3.13 -0.03 -15.79
N TYR A 33 -2.81 1.10 -16.43
CA TYR A 33 -1.65 1.18 -17.33
C TYR A 33 -0.34 1.26 -16.55
N LEU A 34 0.59 0.36 -16.89
CA LEU A 34 1.88 0.20 -16.21
C LEU A 34 2.91 1.29 -16.52
N ASN A 35 2.62 2.17 -17.48
CA ASN A 35 3.58 3.18 -17.93
C ASN A 35 3.77 4.31 -16.90
N ASP A 36 2.73 4.63 -16.13
CA ASP A 36 2.79 5.66 -15.09
C ASP A 36 2.99 5.01 -13.70
N LYS A 37 4.20 4.49 -13.46
CA LYS A 37 4.57 3.80 -12.22
C LYS A 37 4.55 4.70 -10.97
N MET A 38 4.49 6.02 -11.16
CA MET A 38 4.47 7.01 -10.08
C MET A 38 3.06 7.47 -9.70
N ASN A 39 2.02 7.00 -10.41
CA ASN A 39 0.64 7.39 -10.13
C ASN A 39 0.05 6.66 -8.91
N TYR A 40 0.43 7.16 -7.74
CA TYR A 40 -0.11 6.68 -6.47
C TYR A 40 -1.65 6.74 -6.40
N LYS A 41 -2.27 7.77 -7.00
CA LYS A 41 -3.73 7.92 -7.00
C LYS A 41 -4.43 6.77 -7.72
N SER A 42 -3.91 6.34 -8.87
CA SER A 42 -4.45 5.20 -9.60
C SER A 42 -4.34 3.92 -8.79
N ALA A 43 -3.17 3.68 -8.17
CA ALA A 43 -3.00 2.54 -7.25
C ALA A 43 -3.98 2.59 -6.08
N GLU A 44 -4.16 3.76 -5.45
CA GLU A 44 -5.07 3.95 -4.31
C GLU A 44 -6.52 3.62 -4.66
N LYS A 45 -6.99 4.02 -5.85
CA LYS A 45 -8.32 3.63 -6.32
C LYS A 45 -8.48 2.12 -6.43
N MET A 46 -7.46 1.40 -6.92
CA MET A 46 -7.54 -0.05 -7.15
C MET A 46 -7.83 -0.83 -5.87
N PHE A 47 -7.22 -0.44 -4.76
CA PHE A 47 -7.46 -1.10 -3.47
C PHE A 47 -8.50 -0.39 -2.60
N SER A 48 -9.34 0.48 -3.18
CA SER A 48 -10.46 1.08 -2.47
C SER A 48 -11.51 0.04 -2.04
N GLU A 49 -12.28 0.37 -1.00
CA GLU A 49 -13.35 -0.52 -0.52
C GLU A 49 -14.43 -0.77 -1.57
N MET A 50 -14.76 0.23 -2.38
CA MET A 50 -15.72 0.12 -3.49
C MET A 50 -15.30 -0.99 -4.47
N VAL A 51 -14.04 -0.96 -4.91
CA VAL A 51 -13.48 -1.98 -5.81
C VAL A 51 -13.46 -3.35 -5.14
N GLN A 52 -12.99 -3.43 -3.89
CA GLN A 52 -12.95 -4.69 -3.14
C GLN A 52 -14.35 -5.30 -2.97
N ASN A 53 -15.38 -4.50 -2.70
CA ASN A 53 -16.74 -4.97 -2.48
C ASN A 53 -17.39 -5.48 -3.77
N LEU A 54 -17.13 -4.81 -4.91
CA LEU A 54 -17.57 -5.31 -6.22
C LEU A 54 -16.86 -6.61 -6.59
N LEU A 55 -15.54 -6.71 -6.38
CA LEU A 55 -14.79 -7.94 -6.68
C LEU A 55 -15.24 -9.13 -5.84
N LYS A 56 -15.70 -8.92 -4.59
CA LYS A 56 -16.28 -10.00 -3.76
C LYS A 56 -17.52 -10.66 -4.36
N THR A 57 -18.20 -10.00 -5.31
CA THR A 57 -19.33 -10.60 -6.04
C THR A 57 -18.89 -11.70 -7.02
N GLN A 58 -17.58 -11.78 -7.33
CA GLN A 58 -16.99 -12.81 -8.16
C GLN A 58 -16.17 -13.77 -7.28
N PRO A 59 -16.61 -15.03 -7.09
CA PRO A 59 -15.91 -16.01 -6.24
C PRO A 59 -14.45 -16.26 -6.63
N ASP A 60 -14.13 -16.26 -7.92
CA ASP A 60 -12.76 -16.50 -8.40
C ASP A 60 -11.80 -15.34 -8.09
N ALA A 61 -12.33 -14.15 -7.83
CA ALA A 61 -11.52 -12.96 -7.57
C ALA A 61 -11.05 -12.85 -6.10
N LEU A 62 -11.37 -13.83 -5.24
CA LEU A 62 -11.07 -13.77 -3.80
C LEU A 62 -9.58 -13.57 -3.50
N GLY A 63 -8.68 -14.17 -4.27
CA GLY A 63 -7.24 -13.95 -4.14
C GLY A 63 -6.88 -12.48 -4.38
N THR A 64 -7.41 -11.90 -5.45
CA THR A 64 -7.22 -10.49 -5.79
C THR A 64 -7.83 -9.56 -4.73
N VAL A 65 -9.02 -9.88 -4.20
CA VAL A 65 -9.63 -9.14 -3.09
C VAL A 65 -8.72 -9.16 -1.86
N LYS A 66 -8.16 -10.32 -1.50
CA LYS A 66 -7.24 -10.43 -0.36
C LYS A 66 -5.96 -9.63 -0.57
N TYR A 67 -5.40 -9.66 -1.78
CA TYR A 67 -4.22 -8.87 -2.12
C TYR A 67 -4.50 -7.36 -2.02
N LEU A 68 -5.60 -6.87 -2.60
CA LEU A 68 -6.00 -5.47 -2.50
C LEU A 68 -6.30 -5.05 -1.06
N ASN A 69 -6.91 -5.94 -0.27
CA ASN A 69 -7.13 -5.69 1.16
C ASN A 69 -5.80 -5.53 1.92
N LEU A 70 -4.80 -6.36 1.61
CA LEU A 70 -3.46 -6.25 2.18
C LEU A 70 -2.82 -4.90 1.82
N MET A 71 -2.92 -4.48 0.55
CA MET A 71 -2.42 -3.16 0.12
C MET A 71 -3.11 -2.01 0.87
N ASN A 72 -4.43 -2.09 1.06
CA ASN A 72 -5.15 -1.10 1.86
C ASN A 72 -4.71 -1.10 3.33
N LYS A 73 -4.47 -2.28 3.93
CA LYS A 73 -3.95 -2.39 5.31
C LYS A 73 -2.54 -1.83 5.44
N ILE A 74 -1.67 -2.04 4.45
CA ILE A 74 -0.35 -1.40 4.39
C ILE A 74 -0.53 0.12 4.37
N LYS A 75 -1.42 0.65 3.53
CA LYS A 75 -1.72 2.10 3.51
C LYS A 75 -2.15 2.60 4.88
N VAL A 76 -3.16 1.97 5.48
CA VAL A 76 -3.71 2.36 6.79
C VAL A 76 -2.65 2.29 7.88
N ALA A 77 -1.79 1.27 7.86
CA ALA A 77 -0.70 1.14 8.82
C ALA A 77 0.27 2.33 8.80
N PHE A 78 0.55 2.93 7.64
CA PHE A 78 1.53 4.03 7.54
C PHE A 78 0.91 5.43 7.43
N LEU A 79 -0.32 5.55 6.93
CA LEU A 79 -0.93 6.83 6.54
C LEU A 79 -2.21 7.18 7.31
N ASP A 80 -2.65 6.34 8.25
CA ASP A 80 -3.73 6.71 9.15
C ASP A 80 -3.17 7.46 10.38
N LYS A 81 -3.93 8.43 10.89
CA LYS A 81 -3.61 9.17 12.13
C LYS A 81 -3.73 8.27 13.35
N ASN A 82 -4.67 7.33 13.32
CA ASN A 82 -4.95 6.43 14.42
C ASN A 82 -4.26 5.09 14.20
N VAL A 83 -2.93 5.13 14.07
CA VAL A 83 -2.12 3.94 13.79
C VAL A 83 -2.40 2.85 14.82
N LEU A 84 -3.08 1.80 14.36
CA LEU A 84 -3.25 0.59 15.14
C LEU A 84 -2.01 -0.28 14.90
N ILE A 85 -1.12 -0.36 15.90
CA ILE A 85 0.01 -1.30 15.93
C ILE A 85 -0.44 -2.73 15.58
N TYR A 86 -1.69 -3.07 15.93
CA TYR A 86 -2.35 -4.30 15.51
C TYR A 86 -2.41 -4.48 13.97
N CYS A 87 -2.78 -3.44 13.21
CA CYS A 87 -2.81 -3.50 11.75
C CYS A 87 -1.41 -3.71 11.16
N MET A 88 -0.39 -3.09 11.73
CA MET A 88 1.00 -3.30 11.34
C MET A 88 1.43 -4.76 11.53
N TRP A 89 1.20 -5.32 12.71
CA TRP A 89 1.48 -6.73 12.97
C TRP A 89 0.71 -7.65 12.02
N ASN A 90 -0.56 -7.36 11.75
CA ASN A 90 -1.37 -8.14 10.83
C ASN A 90 -0.75 -8.21 9.43
N VAL A 91 -0.21 -7.10 8.92
CA VAL A 91 0.49 -7.04 7.63
C VAL A 91 1.75 -7.91 7.66
N VAL A 92 2.61 -7.76 8.68
CA VAL A 92 3.87 -8.53 8.79
C VAL A 92 3.58 -10.02 8.91
N PHE A 93 2.66 -10.42 9.77
CA PHE A 93 2.30 -11.83 9.94
C PHE A 93 1.72 -12.42 8.66
N PHE A 94 0.83 -11.69 7.98
CA PHE A 94 0.28 -12.15 6.71
C PHE A 94 1.38 -12.37 5.66
N LEU A 95 2.26 -11.40 5.47
CA LEU A 95 3.36 -11.49 4.50
C LEU A 95 4.33 -12.64 4.82
N ARG A 96 4.66 -12.85 6.11
CA ARG A 96 5.51 -13.96 6.55
C ARG A 96 4.89 -15.32 6.30
N ILE A 97 3.61 -15.48 6.64
CA ILE A 97 2.86 -16.72 6.40
C ILE A 97 2.77 -16.99 4.90
N TRP A 98 2.39 -15.98 4.11
CA TRP A 98 2.29 -16.11 2.66
C TRP A 98 3.64 -16.49 2.04
N ARG A 99 4.72 -15.80 2.41
CA ARG A 99 6.07 -16.12 1.94
C ARG A 99 6.49 -17.54 2.33
N ARG A 100 6.22 -17.95 3.58
CA ARG A 100 6.57 -19.30 4.06
C ARG A 100 5.78 -20.37 3.33
N TRP A 101 4.49 -20.14 3.09
CA TRP A 101 3.63 -21.04 2.33
C TRP A 101 4.15 -21.25 0.91
N ILE A 102 4.55 -20.19 0.20
CA ILE A 102 5.16 -20.32 -1.14
C ILE A 102 6.45 -21.15 -1.10
N ILE A 103 7.32 -20.95 -0.10
CA ILE A 103 8.58 -21.70 0.04
C ILE A 103 8.34 -23.18 0.32
N SER A 104 7.24 -23.51 0.98
CA SER A 104 6.89 -24.89 1.33
C SER A 104 6.27 -25.69 0.19
N ASP A 105 5.93 -25.05 -0.94
CA ASP A 105 5.39 -25.72 -2.13
C ASP A 105 6.46 -25.82 -3.22
N GLU A 106 6.80 -27.05 -3.61
CA GLU A 106 7.84 -27.33 -4.61
C GLU A 106 7.49 -26.80 -6.02
N ASN A 107 6.20 -26.55 -6.30
CA ASN A 107 5.74 -26.06 -7.60
C ASN A 107 5.75 -24.53 -7.70
N LEU A 108 6.01 -23.82 -6.59
CA LEU A 108 5.92 -22.36 -6.54
C LEU A 108 7.29 -21.72 -6.32
N SER A 109 7.55 -20.66 -7.09
CA SER A 109 8.71 -19.79 -6.87
C SER A 109 8.30 -18.43 -6.29
N LEU A 110 9.14 -17.88 -5.41
CA LEU A 110 8.93 -16.53 -4.86
C LEU A 110 8.91 -15.44 -5.94
N SER A 111 9.72 -15.58 -6.99
CA SER A 111 9.81 -14.59 -8.07
C SER A 111 8.50 -14.41 -8.83
N ASN A 112 7.70 -15.47 -8.95
CA ASN A 112 6.46 -15.46 -9.73
C ASN A 112 5.20 -15.35 -8.84
N ASN A 113 5.30 -15.76 -7.58
CA ASN A 113 4.13 -15.93 -6.71
C ASN A 113 4.11 -15.03 -5.48
N PHE A 114 5.13 -14.21 -5.26
CA PHE A 114 5.20 -13.29 -4.14
C PHE A 114 5.55 -11.88 -4.60
N ILE A 115 5.33 -10.90 -3.74
CA ILE A 115 5.82 -9.53 -3.98
C ILE A 115 7.35 -9.51 -4.04
N THR A 116 7.91 -8.49 -4.68
CA THR A 116 9.37 -8.38 -4.80
C THR A 116 10.03 -8.32 -3.42
N LEU A 117 11.24 -8.90 -3.31
CA LEU A 117 11.98 -8.94 -2.06
C LEU A 117 12.15 -7.55 -1.44
N ASN A 118 12.45 -6.55 -2.27
CA ASN A 118 12.58 -5.16 -1.83
C ASN A 118 11.27 -4.63 -1.21
N SER A 119 10.12 -4.87 -1.85
CA SER A 119 8.82 -4.43 -1.31
C SER A 119 8.52 -5.11 0.02
N TYR A 120 8.77 -6.41 0.11
CA TYR A 120 8.60 -7.19 1.35
C TYR A 120 9.47 -6.66 2.48
N LEU A 121 10.78 -6.49 2.25
CA LEU A 121 11.72 -6.00 3.25
C LEU A 121 11.41 -4.56 3.66
N CYS A 122 11.04 -3.68 2.73
CA CYS A 122 10.64 -2.31 3.05
C CYS A 122 9.42 -2.28 3.97
N VAL A 123 8.39 -3.07 3.70
CA VAL A 123 7.20 -3.15 4.56
C VAL A 123 7.58 -3.66 5.95
N GLU A 124 8.35 -4.74 6.02
CA GLU A 124 8.76 -5.35 7.28
C GLU A 124 9.62 -4.38 8.12
N LEU A 125 10.68 -3.82 7.55
CA LEU A 125 11.57 -2.89 8.23
C LEU A 125 10.84 -1.63 8.70
N ASN A 126 10.03 -1.02 7.84
CA ASN A 126 9.30 0.21 8.20
C ASN A 126 8.33 -0.05 9.36
N ILE A 127 7.62 -1.19 9.36
CA ILE A 127 6.75 -1.56 10.48
C ILE A 127 7.54 -1.76 11.76
N TYR A 128 8.65 -2.51 11.72
CA TYR A 128 9.49 -2.75 12.89
C TYR A 128 10.04 -1.45 13.50
N VAL A 129 10.52 -0.54 12.64
CA VAL A 129 11.04 0.77 13.08
C VAL A 129 9.95 1.59 13.75
N ILE A 130 8.76 1.66 13.16
CA ILE A 130 7.67 2.46 13.73
C ILE A 130 7.18 1.89 15.08
N ILE A 131 7.06 0.57 15.20
CA ILE A 131 6.71 -0.08 16.48
C ILE A 131 7.79 0.21 17.54
N LYS A 132 9.06 0.12 17.16
CA LYS A 132 10.18 0.40 18.07
C LYS A 132 10.18 1.87 18.51
N LEU A 133 9.95 2.81 17.60
CA LEU A 133 9.82 4.23 17.93
C LEU A 133 8.65 4.49 18.89
N ASN A 134 7.48 3.90 18.63
CA ASN A 134 6.35 3.99 19.54
C ASN A 134 6.71 3.49 20.95
N ASN A 135 7.41 2.35 21.05
CA ASN A 135 7.80 1.81 22.35
C ASN A 135 8.82 2.71 23.06
N LEU A 136 9.78 3.28 22.32
CA LEU A 136 10.74 4.24 22.87
C LEU A 136 10.05 5.48 23.45
N PHE A 137 9.02 6.02 22.78
CA PHE A 137 8.24 7.13 23.34
C PHE A 137 7.43 6.74 24.58
N LYS A 138 6.89 5.51 24.62
CA LYS A 138 6.11 5.01 25.77
C LYS A 138 6.96 4.67 26.98
N GLU A 139 8.16 4.16 26.76
CA GLU A 139 9.08 3.72 27.82
C GLU A 139 9.89 4.89 28.42
N ASN A 140 9.88 6.06 27.76
CA ASN A 140 10.58 7.24 28.26
C ASN A 140 9.87 7.85 29.47
N LYS A 141 10.35 7.51 30.66
CA LYS A 141 9.84 7.99 31.96
C LYS A 141 9.93 9.51 32.17
N GLN A 142 10.64 10.24 31.31
CA GLN A 142 10.73 11.71 31.40
C GLN A 142 9.57 12.42 30.68
N ILE A 143 8.75 11.68 29.94
CA ILE A 143 7.64 12.21 29.14
C ILE A 143 6.34 11.67 29.76
N ASP A 144 5.40 12.55 30.08
CA ASP A 144 4.08 12.11 30.56
C ASP A 144 3.29 11.41 29.44
N GLU A 145 2.27 10.63 29.81
CA GLU A 145 1.54 9.78 28.86
C GLU A 145 0.84 10.59 27.75
N ASN A 146 0.37 11.81 28.03
CA ASN A 146 -0.31 12.63 27.03
C ASN A 146 0.70 13.17 26.02
N THR A 147 1.83 13.70 26.50
CA THR A 147 2.92 14.16 25.63
C THR A 147 3.50 13.01 24.79
N SER A 148 3.65 11.82 25.38
CA SER A 148 4.13 10.63 24.66
C SER A 148 3.25 10.25 23.47
N LYS A 149 1.92 10.35 23.63
CA LYS A 149 0.95 10.11 22.54
C LYS A 149 1.02 11.18 21.44
N GLU A 150 1.24 12.44 21.80
CA GLU A 150 1.34 13.55 20.84
C GLU A 150 2.64 13.54 20.04
N MET A 151 3.74 13.04 20.61
CA MET A 151 5.05 12.98 19.94
C MET A 151 5.13 11.89 18.85
N PHE A 152 4.34 10.83 18.99
CA PHE A 152 4.29 9.78 17.98
C PHE A 152 3.32 10.14 16.86
N LEU A 153 3.86 10.75 15.80
CA LEU A 153 3.11 11.17 14.61
C LEU A 153 3.57 10.41 13.36
N PRO A 154 3.08 9.16 13.12
CA PRO A 154 3.52 8.30 12.02
C PRO A 154 3.42 8.93 10.63
N LEU A 155 2.45 9.83 10.43
CA LEU A 155 2.27 10.59 9.19
C LEU A 155 3.52 11.38 8.77
N LEU A 156 4.31 11.84 9.73
CA LEU A 156 5.51 12.63 9.49
C LEU A 156 6.71 11.78 9.06
N PHE A 157 6.61 10.45 9.15
CA PHE A 157 7.67 9.53 8.75
C PHE A 157 7.58 9.11 7.27
N SER A 158 6.68 9.71 6.49
CA SER A 158 6.54 9.45 5.05
C SER A 158 7.23 10.54 4.19
N SER A 159 7.51 10.24 2.91
CA SER A 159 8.02 11.22 1.94
C SER A 159 6.97 12.22 1.46
N GLN A 160 5.68 11.99 1.78
CA GLN A 160 4.56 12.75 1.25
C GLN A 160 4.62 14.27 1.54
N PRO A 161 5.07 14.74 2.71
CA PRO A 161 5.29 16.17 2.94
C PRO A 161 6.31 16.79 1.97
N CYS A 162 7.41 16.09 1.70
CA CYS A 162 8.43 16.53 0.75
C CYS A 162 7.88 16.57 -0.68
N GLU A 163 7.14 15.55 -1.11
CA GLU A 163 6.50 15.53 -2.43
C GLU A 163 5.50 16.68 -2.61
N LYS A 164 4.71 16.99 -1.57
CA LYS A 164 3.79 18.14 -1.57
C LYS A 164 4.55 19.46 -1.67
N LEU A 165 5.64 19.61 -0.92
CA LEU A 165 6.50 20.79 -0.99
C LEU A 165 7.08 20.98 -2.39
N PHE A 166 7.70 19.95 -2.97
CA PHE A 166 8.26 20.03 -4.32
C PHE A 166 7.21 20.30 -5.39
N ARG A 167 5.98 19.77 -5.24
CA ARG A 167 4.87 20.09 -6.14
C ARG A 167 4.46 21.56 -6.03
N ALA A 168 4.37 22.09 -4.81
CA ALA A 168 4.03 23.48 -4.57
C ALA A 168 5.09 24.44 -5.13
N VAL A 169 6.37 24.14 -4.89
CA VAL A 169 7.50 24.93 -5.43
C VAL A 169 7.47 24.95 -6.96
N ARG A 170 7.32 23.78 -7.60
CA ARG A 170 7.20 23.70 -9.07
C ARG A 170 6.04 24.49 -9.63
N SER A 171 4.87 24.45 -8.97
CA SER A 171 3.68 25.20 -9.42
C SER A 171 3.83 26.72 -9.38
N ARG A 172 4.78 27.24 -8.58
CA ARG A 172 5.02 28.68 -8.41
C ARG A 172 6.15 29.22 -9.28
N HIS A 173 6.91 28.36 -9.96
CA HIS A 173 8.03 28.80 -10.78
C HIS A 173 7.57 29.17 -12.20
N PRO A 174 7.77 30.42 -12.68
CA PRO A 174 7.30 30.86 -14.00
C PRO A 174 7.86 30.06 -15.19
N LEU A 175 9.04 29.44 -15.02
CA LEU A 175 9.72 28.64 -16.06
C LEU A 175 9.45 27.12 -15.97
N SER A 176 8.51 26.68 -15.12
CA SER A 176 8.20 25.25 -14.91
C SER A 176 7.57 24.54 -16.13
N GLN A 177 7.26 25.25 -17.21
CA GLN A 177 6.85 24.66 -18.50
C GLN A 177 8.01 24.10 -19.34
N GLN A 178 9.29 24.37 -19.02
CA GLN A 178 10.44 23.94 -19.83
C GLN A 178 11.38 22.92 -19.16
N LEU A 179 11.19 22.61 -17.87
CA LEU A 179 12.08 21.74 -17.08
C LEU A 179 11.66 20.26 -17.07
N LEU A 180 11.08 19.76 -18.17
CA LEU A 180 10.66 18.35 -18.30
C LEU A 180 11.79 17.42 -18.79
N ILE A 181 13.02 17.90 -18.99
CA ILE A 181 14.08 17.11 -19.64
C ILE A 181 15.23 16.67 -18.72
N LEU A 182 15.40 17.19 -17.50
CA LEU A 182 16.70 16.99 -16.80
C LEU A 182 16.69 16.32 -15.42
N VAL A 183 15.57 15.76 -14.94
CA VAL A 183 15.62 14.92 -13.73
C VAL A 183 14.67 13.73 -13.85
N CYS A 184 15.09 12.73 -14.62
CA CYS A 184 14.73 11.32 -14.50
C CYS A 184 15.97 10.50 -14.87
#